data_AF-A0A3D1Q6R8-F1
#
_entry.id   AF-A0A3D1Q6R8-F1
#
_cell.length_a   1.000
_cell.length_b   1.000
_cell.length_c   1.000
_cell.angle_alpha   90.00
_cell.angle_beta   90.00
_cell.angle_gamma   90.00
#
_symmetry.space_group_name_H-M   'P 1'
#
loop_
_entity.id
_entity.type
_entity.pdbx_description
1 polymer ?
#
loop_
_entity_poly.entity_id
_entity_poly.type
_entity_poly.pdbx_seq_one_letter_code
_entity_poly.pdbx_strand_id
1 'polypeptide(L)' 'GFNEYGDINTVTVHIRRIREKIEADPSKPEYIKTVWGVGYKFDQKANESGD' A
#
# COMPACT_ATOMS: atom_id res chain seq x y z
N GLY A 1 9.39 21.30 11.46
CA GLY A 1 8.23 20.50 11.04
C GLY A 1 7.68 20.98 9.72
N PHE A 2 8.38 20.74 8.60
CA PHE A 2 7.91 21.11 7.25
C PHE A 2 8.14 20.00 6.20
N ASN A 3 8.65 18.82 6.60
CA ASN A 3 9.01 17.77 5.64
C ASN A 3 7.96 16.65 5.52
N GLU A 4 7.09 16.45 6.52
CA GLU A 4 6.16 15.32 6.51
C GLU A 4 5.06 15.43 5.44
N TYR A 5 4.51 16.63 5.20
CA TYR A 5 3.44 16.80 4.20
C TYR A 5 3.91 16.62 2.75
N GLY A 6 5.16 17.01 2.44
CA GLY A 6 5.77 16.80 1.12
C GLY A 6 6.11 15.33 0.87
N ASP A 7 6.61 14.64 1.89
CA ASP A 7 6.91 13.21 1.83
C ASP A 7 5.64 12.36 1.72
N ILE A 8 4.56 12.68 2.46
CA ILE A 8 3.31 11.91 2.40
C ILE A 8 2.69 11.91 0.99
N ASN A 9 2.73 13.05 0.30
CA ASN A 9 2.27 13.15 -1.09
C ASN A 9 3.12 12.28 -2.01
N THR A 10 4.44 12.32 -1.84
CA THR A 10 5.38 11.51 -2.61
C THR A 10 5.18 10.01 -2.33
N VAL A 11 5.03 9.61 -1.07
CA VAL A 11 4.75 8.22 -0.66
C VAL A 11 3.46 7.73 -1.30
N THR A 12 2.40 8.52 -1.27
CA THR A 12 1.09 8.13 -1.84
C THR A 12 1.19 7.86 -3.34
N VAL A 13 1.94 8.68 -4.08
CA VAL A 13 2.20 8.45 -5.52
C VAL A 13 2.97 7.15 -5.75
N HIS A 14 4.01 6.89 -4.95
CA HIS A 14 4.79 5.66 -5.08
C HIS A 14 3.97 4.43 -4.72
N ILE A 15 3.17 4.47 -3.66
CA ILE A 15 2.27 3.36 -3.27
C ILE A 15 1.26 3.06 -4.38
N ARG A 16 0.67 4.10 -5.01
CA ARG A 16 -0.22 3.90 -6.16
C ARG A 16 0.49 3.20 -7.31
N ARG A 17 1.67 3.68 -7.71
CA ARG A 17 2.47 3.08 -8.80
C ARG A 17 2.89 1.63 -8.52
N ILE A 18 3.14 1.30 -7.26
CA ILE A 18 3.47 -0.08 -6.87
C ILE A 18 2.22 -0.94 -6.95
N ARG A 19 1.07 -0.48 -6.40
CA ARG A 19 -0.20 -1.20 -6.48
C ARG A 19 -0.61 -1.48 -7.93
N GLU A 20 -0.47 -0.49 -8.82
CA GLU A 20 -0.71 -0.63 -10.26
C GLU A 20 0.15 -1.74 -10.93
N LYS A 21 1.30 -2.09 -10.34
CA LYS A 21 2.21 -3.12 -10.89
C LYS A 21 2.02 -4.50 -10.27
N ILE A 22 1.62 -4.59 -9.00
CA ILE A 22 1.62 -5.86 -8.25
C ILE A 22 0.22 -6.37 -7.90
N GLU A 23 -0.77 -5.48 -7.83
CA GLU A 23 -2.16 -5.84 -7.50
C GLU A 23 -2.90 -6.22 -8.77
N ALA A 24 -3.81 -7.18 -8.68
CA ALA A 24 -4.72 -7.51 -9.79
C ALA A 24 -5.75 -6.39 -10.03
N ASP A 25 -6.24 -5.77 -8.94
CA ASP A 25 -7.09 -4.59 -8.96
C ASP A 25 -6.55 -3.57 -7.95
N PRO A 26 -5.92 -2.47 -8.41
CA PRO A 26 -5.36 -1.44 -7.52
C PRO A 26 -6.40 -0.75 -6.61
N SER A 27 -7.69 -0.83 -6.95
CA SER A 27 -8.78 -0.30 -6.12
C SER A 27 -9.15 -1.24 -4.97
N LYS A 28 -8.74 -2.50 -5.04
CA LYS A 28 -8.91 -3.55 -4.03
C LYS A 28 -7.56 -4.17 -3.66
N PRO A 29 -6.67 -3.43 -2.99
CA PRO A 29 -5.32 -3.89 -2.75
C PRO A 29 -5.27 -5.07 -1.78
N GLU A 30 -4.69 -6.18 -2.22
CA GLU A 30 -4.48 -7.40 -1.44
C GLU A 30 -3.13 -7.36 -0.72
N TYR A 31 -2.08 -6.82 -1.38
CA TYR A 31 -0.73 -6.80 -0.84
C TYR A 31 -0.43 -5.55 -0.03
N ILE A 32 -0.70 -4.34 -0.55
CA ILE A 32 -0.39 -3.09 0.16
C ILE A 32 -1.66 -2.51 0.74
N LYS A 33 -1.92 -2.68 2.03
CA LYS A 33 -3.13 -2.18 2.71
C LYS A 33 -2.90 -0.81 3.33
N THR A 34 -3.93 0.03 3.30
CA THR A 34 -3.92 1.32 4.00
C THR A 34 -4.37 1.11 5.45
N VAL A 35 -3.55 1.55 6.40
CA VAL A 35 -3.85 1.58 7.83
C VAL A 35 -4.09 3.02 8.23
N TRP A 36 -5.37 3.37 8.46
CA TRP A 36 -5.77 4.74 8.76
C TRP A 36 -5.10 5.28 10.03
N GLY A 37 -4.57 6.50 9.93
CA GLY A 37 -3.83 7.14 11.02
C GLY A 37 -2.41 6.62 11.24
N VAL A 38 -1.95 5.64 10.44
CA VAL A 38 -0.61 5.03 10.57
C VAL A 38 0.17 5.09 9.26
N GLY A 39 -0.41 4.66 8.14
CA GLY A 39 0.27 4.62 6.84
C GLY A 39 -0.12 3.39 6.02
N TYR A 40 0.88 2.66 5.52
CA TYR A 40 0.70 1.51 4.64
C TYR A 40 1.39 0.27 5.21
N LYS A 41 0.75 -0.89 5.04
CA LYS A 41 1.29 -2.19 5.46
C LYS A 41 1.35 -3.12 4.25
N PHE A 42 2.47 -3.82 4.10
CA PHE A 42 2.57 -4.94 3.17
C PHE A 42 2.07 -6.23 3.84
N ASP A 43 1.22 -6.95 3.14
CA ASP A 43 0.61 -8.22 3.52
C ASP A 43 0.96 -9.19 2.38
N GLN A 44 2.03 -9.95 2.56
CA GLN A 44 2.37 -11.03 1.63
C GLN A 44 1.18 -11.99 1.69
N LYS A 45 0.38 -12.06 0.61
CA LYS A 45 -0.81 -12.90 0.44
C LYS A 45 -0.88 -13.99 1.49
N ALA A 46 -1.92 -13.98 2.33
CA ALA A 46 -2.31 -15.06 3.23
C ALA A 46 -1.73 -16.38 2.71
N ASN A 47 -0.58 -16.77 3.25
CA ASN A 47 0.15 -17.93 2.74
C ASN A 47 -0.85 -19.07 2.78
N GLU A 48 -1.25 -19.55 1.61
CA GLU A 48 -1.57 -20.95 1.35
C GLU A 48 -2.15 -21.67 2.59
N SER A 49 -3.34 -21.27 3.02
CA SER A 49 -4.29 -22.25 3.57
C SER A 49 -5.06 -22.70 2.31
N GLY A 50 -4.78 -23.82 1.67
CA GLY A 50 -4.32 -25.08 2.26
C GLY A 50 -5.48 -25.66 3.07
N ASP A 51 -6.46 -26.24 2.35
CA ASP A 51 -7.75 -26.80 2.82
C ASP A 51 -8.88 -25.79 3.07
#